data_AF-A0A2V8LE68-F1
#
_entry.id   AF-A0A2V8LE68-F1
#
_cell.length_a   1.000
_cell.length_b   1.000
_cell.length_c   1.000
_cell.angle_alpha   90.00
_cell.angle_beta   90.00
_cell.angle_gamma   90.00
#
_symmetry.space_group_name_H-M   'P 1'
#
loop_
_entity.id
_entity.type
_entity.pdbx_description
1 polymer ?
#
loop_
_entity_poly.entity_id
_entity_poly.type
_entity_poly.pdbx_seq_one_letter_code
_entity_poly.pdbx_strand_id
1 'polypeptide(L)'
;MIAAMAAAAALFFLLWWMLQEEENSWIPAGLAASVVLLVAALARLMVARRDRGRLRDHNSFSGEPYSSSSRRLSSSPMHSISLHTAALRSLQKQSAEADARDSGEVHRELYDLCVEYLAGADKALQSPRTQADGRVALRAGQERVRELQKHHLLTWARVSAQTLTHEAQQRVRLYEKVETANRALNCIETALKVYPNEEELNISARAVREFITSSRVAHWVELAERAAFKGYLQRSIDCYRDALFYLSRDRPGPAGETAAEKITREIEMLRARLDREGAITSAKGTNRRVRRRP
;
A
#
# COMPACT_ATOMS: atom_id res chain seq x y z
N MET A 1 21.37 8.46 -21.20
CA MET A 1 21.91 7.34 -20.40
C MET A 1 23.40 7.43 -20.20
N ILE A 2 24.16 7.64 -21.28
CA ILE A 2 25.62 7.69 -21.28
C ILE A 2 26.19 8.74 -20.31
N ALA A 3 25.64 9.97 -20.30
CA ALA A 3 26.09 11.03 -19.39
C ALA A 3 25.92 10.69 -17.90
N ALA A 4 24.84 9.98 -17.53
CA ALA A 4 24.60 9.58 -16.15
C ALA A 4 25.52 8.43 -15.71
N MET A 5 25.84 7.50 -16.63
CA MET A 5 26.83 6.45 -16.36
C MET A 5 28.25 7.03 -16.23
N ALA A 6 28.59 8.01 -17.08
CA ALA A 6 29.87 8.71 -16.99
C ALA A 6 30.02 9.47 -15.67
N ALA A 7 28.98 10.18 -15.22
CA ALA A 7 28.98 10.90 -13.95
C ALA A 7 29.08 9.94 -12.74
N ALA A 8 28.36 8.80 -12.78
CA ALA A 8 28.43 7.80 -11.72
C ALA A 8 29.81 7.13 -11.64
N ALA A 9 30.42 6.81 -12.79
CA ALA A 9 31.78 6.27 -12.85
C ALA A 9 32.80 7.29 -12.32
N ALA A 10 32.71 8.55 -12.73
CA ALA A 10 33.61 9.61 -12.27
C ALA A 10 33.53 9.82 -10.73
N LEU A 11 32.32 9.83 -10.16
CA LEU A 11 32.11 9.91 -8.71
C LEU A 11 32.65 8.69 -7.96
N PHE A 12 32.46 7.49 -8.52
CA PHE A 12 33.00 6.26 -7.93
C PHE A 12 34.52 6.30 -7.88
N PHE A 13 35.19 6.68 -8.98
CA PHE A 13 36.65 6.78 -9.01
C PHE A 13 37.20 7.91 -8.13
N LEU A 14 36.52 9.06 -8.04
CA LEU A 14 36.91 10.16 -7.15
C LEU A 14 36.81 9.78 -5.67
N LEU A 15 35.70 9.14 -5.26
CA LEU A 15 35.52 8.69 -3.89
C LEU A 15 36.44 7.53 -3.54
N TRP A 16 36.64 6.58 -4.47
CA TRP A 16 37.63 5.52 -4.31
C TRP A 16 39.04 6.05 -4.09
N TRP A 17 39.43 7.05 -4.88
CA TRP A 17 40.73 7.71 -4.77
C TRP A 17 40.88 8.48 -3.45
N MET A 18 39.84 9.16 -2.98
CA MET A 18 39.88 9.89 -1.70
C MET A 18 39.92 8.97 -0.48
N LEU A 19 39.34 7.76 -0.55
CA LEU A 19 39.26 6.83 0.58
C LEU A 19 40.33 5.73 0.55
N GLN A 20 41.39 5.87 -0.25
CA GLN A 20 42.35 4.78 -0.49
C GLN A 20 43.13 4.29 0.75
N GLU A 21 43.14 5.08 1.84
CA GLU A 21 43.82 4.72 3.10
C GLU A 21 42.96 3.88 4.07
N GLU A 22 41.65 3.73 3.82
CA GLU A 22 40.77 2.94 4.68
C GLU A 22 40.62 1.50 4.18
N GLU A 23 40.73 0.54 5.10
CA GLU A 23 40.75 -0.92 4.85
C GLU A 23 39.45 -1.48 4.21
N ASN A 24 38.40 -0.67 4.05
CA ASN A 24 37.12 -1.03 3.43
C ASN A 24 36.50 0.10 2.57
N SER A 25 37.31 0.84 1.82
CA SER A 25 36.91 1.97 0.96
C SER A 25 35.88 1.66 -0.14
N TRP A 26 35.72 0.39 -0.51
CA TRP A 26 34.83 -0.07 -1.58
C TRP A 26 33.33 -0.05 -1.20
N ILE A 27 33.01 -0.22 0.08
CA ILE A 27 31.62 -0.25 0.58
C ILE A 27 30.94 1.13 0.53
N PRO A 28 31.52 2.21 1.09
CA PRO A 28 30.92 3.55 1.02
C PRO A 28 30.88 4.09 -0.42
N ALA A 29 31.90 3.79 -1.24
CA ALA A 29 31.92 4.16 -2.65
C ALA A 29 30.79 3.48 -3.46
N GLY A 30 30.55 2.18 -3.21
CA GLY A 30 29.44 1.44 -3.81
C GLY A 30 28.06 1.98 -3.42
N LEU A 31 27.88 2.34 -2.14
CA LEU A 31 26.65 2.95 -1.65
C LEU A 31 26.38 4.31 -2.33
N ALA A 32 27.37 5.20 -2.41
CA ALA A 32 27.21 6.49 -3.07
C ALA A 32 26.82 6.34 -4.56
N ALA A 33 27.46 5.41 -5.28
CA ALA A 33 27.13 5.13 -6.68
C ALA A 33 25.70 4.59 -6.85
N SER A 34 25.25 3.71 -5.94
CA SER A 34 23.89 3.16 -5.96
C SER A 34 22.81 4.24 -5.77
N VAL A 35 23.06 5.23 -4.91
CA VAL A 35 22.13 6.34 -4.66
C VAL A 35 21.98 7.21 -5.91
N VAL A 36 23.08 7.52 -6.59
CA VAL A 36 23.06 8.31 -7.84
C VAL A 36 22.29 7.57 -8.94
N LEU A 37 22.50 6.27 -9.09
CA LEU A 37 21.76 5.44 -10.05
C LEU A 37 20.27 5.37 -9.71
N LEU A 38 19.91 5.24 -8.43
CA LEU A 38 18.53 5.25 -7.96
C LEU A 38 17.83 6.56 -8.29
N VAL A 39 18.47 7.71 -7.99
CA VAL A 39 17.94 9.04 -8.29
C VAL A 39 17.75 9.23 -9.79
N ALA A 40 18.71 8.80 -10.61
CA ALA A 40 18.61 8.88 -12.07
C ALA A 40 17.48 7.99 -12.63
N ALA A 41 17.25 6.81 -12.04
CA ALA A 41 16.15 5.92 -12.41
C ALA A 41 14.79 6.52 -12.04
N LEU A 42 14.66 7.12 -10.85
CA LEU A 42 13.45 7.80 -10.40
C LEU A 42 13.12 9.02 -11.27
N ALA A 43 14.13 9.83 -11.62
CA ALA A 43 13.95 10.97 -12.53
C ALA A 43 13.42 10.53 -13.89
N ARG A 44 13.93 9.41 -14.45
CA ARG A 44 13.39 8.85 -15.70
C ARG A 44 11.98 8.31 -15.55
N LEU A 45 11.66 7.65 -14.45
CA LEU A 45 10.30 7.18 -14.17
C LEU A 45 9.31 8.35 -14.12
N MET A 46 9.71 9.49 -13.56
CA MET A 46 8.89 10.69 -13.55
C MET A 46 8.70 11.30 -14.95
N VAL A 47 9.76 11.36 -15.75
CA VAL A 47 9.66 11.84 -17.15
C VAL A 47 8.82 10.89 -18.01
N ALA A 48 9.03 9.58 -17.90
CA ALA A 48 8.24 8.58 -18.63
C ALA A 48 6.76 8.56 -18.24
N ARG A 49 6.44 8.84 -16.96
CA ARG A 49 5.05 9.05 -16.52
C ARG A 49 4.46 10.33 -17.12
N ARG A 50 5.27 11.37 -17.31
CA ARG A 50 4.85 12.64 -17.92
C ARG A 50 4.61 12.50 -19.43
N ASP A 51 5.36 11.65 -20.12
CA ASP A 51 5.15 11.36 -21.54
C ASP A 51 4.02 10.36 -21.80
N ARG A 52 3.76 9.41 -20.89
CA ARG A 52 2.56 8.54 -20.95
C ARG A 52 1.24 9.30 -20.79
N GLY A 53 1.23 10.44 -20.12
CA GLY A 53 0.08 11.34 -20.09
C GLY A 53 -0.21 12.02 -21.43
N ARG A 54 0.78 12.12 -22.34
CA ARG A 54 0.60 12.72 -23.68
C ARG A 54 0.29 11.70 -24.77
N LEU A 55 0.71 10.45 -24.62
CA LEU A 55 0.47 9.41 -25.65
C LEU A 55 -0.93 8.79 -25.55
N ARG A 56 -1.63 8.92 -24.42
CA ARG A 56 -3.00 8.40 -24.23
C ARG A 56 -4.08 9.29 -24.87
N ASP A 57 -3.74 10.53 -25.25
CA ASP A 57 -4.60 11.41 -26.06
C ASP A 57 -4.54 11.11 -27.56
N HIS A 58 -3.58 10.32 -28.03
CA HIS A 58 -3.39 10.09 -29.47
C HIS A 58 -3.87 8.74 -30.00
N ASN A 59 -4.27 7.80 -29.13
CA ASN A 59 -4.59 6.42 -29.54
C ASN A 59 -6.07 6.04 -29.43
N SER A 60 -6.98 6.99 -29.19
CA SER A 60 -8.44 6.78 -29.16
C SER A 60 -9.16 7.22 -30.44
N PHE A 61 -8.45 7.72 -31.45
CA PHE A 61 -9.06 8.13 -32.72
C PHE A 61 -8.12 7.86 -33.91
N SER A 62 -8.13 6.62 -34.39
CA SER A 62 -7.59 6.27 -35.70
C SER A 62 -8.69 5.59 -36.52
N GLY A 63 -9.52 6.46 -37.11
CA GLY A 63 -10.34 6.23 -38.29
C GLY A 63 -10.27 7.52 -39.15
N GLU A 64 -9.38 7.51 -40.14
CA GLU A 64 -9.12 8.56 -41.14
C GLU A 64 -10.22 8.62 -42.24
N PRO A 65 -10.15 9.51 -43.26
CA PRO A 65 -9.61 10.88 -43.31
C PRO A 65 -10.56 11.88 -44.02
N TYR A 66 -10.35 13.20 -43.85
CA TYR A 66 -10.22 14.20 -44.93
C TYR A 66 -10.25 15.63 -44.38
N SER A 67 -9.42 16.49 -44.99
CA SER A 67 -9.43 17.97 -44.94
C SER A 67 -9.10 18.62 -43.58
N SER A 68 -7.99 19.32 -43.38
CA SER A 68 -7.45 20.50 -44.06
C SER A 68 -7.37 21.65 -43.05
N SER A 69 -6.35 22.49 -43.22
CA SER A 69 -6.29 23.87 -42.71
C SER A 69 -5.93 24.05 -41.22
N SER A 70 -4.62 24.20 -41.02
CA SER A 70 -4.01 25.06 -40.01
C SER A 70 -4.66 26.46 -39.99
N ARG A 71 -5.65 26.65 -39.13
CA ARG A 71 -6.13 27.97 -38.74
C ARG A 71 -5.99 28.09 -37.24
N ARG A 72 -5.10 28.98 -36.79
CA ARG A 72 -5.07 29.51 -35.42
C ARG A 72 -6.37 30.29 -35.19
N LEU A 73 -7.47 29.56 -35.03
CA LEU A 73 -8.75 30.11 -34.64
C LEU A 73 -8.70 30.24 -33.13
N SER A 74 -8.75 31.49 -32.69
CA SER A 74 -9.31 31.89 -31.40
C SER A 74 -10.43 30.91 -31.01
N SER A 75 -10.15 29.98 -30.11
CA SER A 75 -11.15 29.07 -29.56
C SER A 75 -12.18 29.93 -28.83
N SER A 76 -13.35 30.09 -29.47
CA SER A 76 -14.45 30.85 -28.90
C SER A 76 -14.82 30.21 -27.55
N PRO A 77 -14.99 31.00 -26.47
CA PRO A 77 -15.30 30.49 -25.13
C PRO A 77 -16.57 29.63 -25.08
N MET A 78 -17.50 29.80 -26.04
CA MET A 78 -18.67 28.94 -26.19
C MET A 78 -18.32 27.48 -26.51
N HIS A 79 -17.23 27.23 -27.26
CA HIS A 79 -16.79 25.87 -27.57
C HIS A 79 -16.25 25.15 -26.31
N SER A 80 -15.69 25.89 -25.35
CA SER A 80 -15.19 25.32 -24.09
C SER A 80 -16.32 24.80 -23.21
N ILE A 81 -17.44 25.51 -23.10
CA ILE A 81 -18.57 25.10 -22.24
C ILE A 81 -19.29 23.89 -22.84
N SER A 82 -19.49 23.86 -24.16
CA SER A 82 -20.06 22.68 -24.83
C SER A 82 -19.19 21.43 -24.63
N LEU A 83 -17.86 21.58 -24.63
CA LEU A 83 -16.95 20.47 -24.36
C LEU A 83 -17.06 19.97 -22.90
N HIS A 84 -17.11 20.87 -21.91
CA HIS A 84 -17.31 20.46 -20.51
C HIS A 84 -18.66 19.77 -20.28
N THR A 85 -19.74 20.28 -20.88
CA THR A 85 -21.06 19.64 -20.75
C THR A 85 -21.11 18.26 -21.43
N ALA A 86 -20.46 18.09 -22.58
CA ALA A 86 -20.31 16.79 -23.23
C ALA A 86 -19.47 15.81 -22.39
N ALA A 87 -18.35 16.28 -21.84
CA ALA A 87 -17.49 15.50 -20.96
C ALA A 87 -18.24 15.03 -19.70
N LEU A 88 -19.03 15.92 -19.08
CA LEU A 88 -19.86 15.58 -17.93
C LEU A 88 -20.87 14.46 -18.26
N ARG A 89 -21.58 14.55 -19.40
CA ARG A 89 -22.51 13.49 -19.82
C ARG A 89 -21.79 12.16 -20.07
N SER A 90 -20.59 12.22 -20.66
CA SER A 90 -19.77 11.03 -20.87
C SER A 90 -19.36 10.40 -19.53
N LEU A 91 -18.93 11.20 -18.56
CA LEU A 91 -18.60 10.72 -17.21
C LEU A 91 -19.79 10.08 -16.51
N GLN A 92 -20.96 10.72 -16.57
CA GLN A 92 -22.18 10.17 -15.99
C GLN A 92 -22.58 8.84 -16.63
N LYS A 93 -22.47 8.74 -17.96
CA LYS A 93 -22.73 7.50 -18.69
C LYS A 93 -21.76 6.39 -18.28
N GLN A 94 -20.46 6.67 -18.26
CA GLN A 94 -19.44 5.69 -17.87
C GLN A 94 -19.56 5.29 -16.40
N SER A 95 -19.95 6.22 -15.51
CA SER A 95 -20.27 5.91 -14.11
C SER A 95 -21.38 4.87 -14.02
N ALA A 96 -22.50 5.10 -14.70
CA ALA A 96 -23.63 4.17 -14.70
C ALA A 96 -23.25 2.79 -15.27
N GLU A 97 -22.40 2.74 -16.28
CA GLU A 97 -21.87 1.48 -16.83
C GLU A 97 -20.91 0.76 -15.86
N ALA A 98 -20.10 1.51 -15.10
CA ALA A 98 -19.19 0.95 -14.11
C ALA A 98 -19.91 0.37 -12.90
N ASP A 99 -20.96 1.04 -12.43
CA ASP A 99 -21.81 0.56 -11.34
C ASP A 99 -22.44 -0.80 -11.66
N ALA A 100 -22.62 -1.14 -12.94
CA ALA A 100 -23.11 -2.45 -13.38
C ALA A 100 -22.04 -3.55 -13.41
N ARG A 101 -20.74 -3.21 -13.40
CA ARG A 101 -19.62 -4.18 -13.55
C ARG A 101 -18.93 -4.55 -12.23
N ASP A 102 -19.16 -3.79 -11.16
CA ASP A 102 -18.59 -3.97 -9.81
C ASP A 102 -17.07 -4.24 -9.80
N SER A 103 -16.33 -3.54 -10.67
CA SER A 103 -14.86 -3.70 -10.80
C SER A 103 -14.14 -2.52 -10.18
N GLY A 104 -13.36 -2.78 -9.13
CA GLY A 104 -12.58 -1.75 -8.44
C GLY A 104 -11.68 -0.95 -9.39
N GLU A 105 -11.00 -1.60 -10.33
CA GLU A 105 -10.10 -0.93 -11.29
C GLU A 105 -10.84 0.11 -12.15
N VAL A 106 -12.05 -0.21 -12.61
CA VAL A 106 -12.88 0.73 -13.38
C VAL A 106 -13.27 1.95 -12.55
N HIS A 107 -13.67 1.75 -11.29
CA HIS A 107 -13.96 2.86 -10.38
C HIS A 107 -12.71 3.72 -10.13
N ARG A 108 -11.51 3.13 -10.09
CA ARG A 108 -10.28 3.91 -9.94
C ARG A 108 -10.02 4.81 -11.15
N GLU A 109 -10.18 4.28 -12.35
CA GLU A 109 -10.00 5.06 -13.58
C GLU A 109 -11.02 6.22 -13.67
N LEU A 110 -12.28 5.97 -13.30
CA LEU A 110 -13.31 7.01 -13.28
C LEU A 110 -13.05 8.08 -12.23
N TYR A 111 -12.51 7.71 -11.07
CA TYR A 111 -12.03 8.69 -10.08
C TYR A 111 -10.96 9.61 -10.67
N ASP A 112 -9.97 9.04 -11.36
CA ASP A 112 -8.89 9.83 -11.97
C ASP A 112 -9.44 10.75 -13.09
N LEU A 113 -10.41 10.29 -13.89
CA LEU A 113 -11.12 11.13 -14.88
C LEU A 113 -11.94 12.26 -14.22
N CYS A 114 -12.55 12.02 -13.06
CA CYS A 114 -13.24 13.06 -12.29
C CYS A 114 -12.25 14.13 -11.81
N VAL A 115 -11.07 13.73 -11.32
CA VAL A 115 -9.99 14.64 -10.91
C VAL A 115 -9.55 15.51 -12.09
N GLU A 116 -9.34 14.91 -13.26
CA GLU A 116 -8.97 15.63 -14.49
C GLU A 116 -10.05 16.63 -14.91
N TYR A 117 -11.33 16.23 -14.89
CA TYR A 117 -12.45 17.12 -15.19
C TYR A 117 -12.50 18.32 -14.23
N LEU A 118 -12.39 18.08 -12.91
CA LEU A 118 -12.44 19.14 -11.92
C LEU A 118 -11.29 20.13 -12.11
N ALA A 119 -10.07 19.64 -12.35
CA ALA A 119 -8.91 20.50 -12.64
C ALA A 119 -9.09 21.31 -13.94
N GLY A 120 -9.70 20.71 -14.98
CA GLY A 120 -10.05 21.40 -16.22
C GLY A 120 -11.11 22.49 -16.01
N ALA A 121 -12.16 22.18 -15.25
CA ALA A 121 -13.23 23.11 -14.92
C ALA A 121 -12.73 24.30 -14.07
N ASP A 122 -11.82 24.05 -13.11
CA ASP A 122 -11.20 25.11 -12.30
C ASP A 122 -10.39 26.08 -13.18
N LYS A 123 -9.60 25.54 -14.13
CA LYS A 123 -8.86 26.37 -15.11
C LYS A 123 -9.82 27.19 -15.99
N ALA A 124 -10.94 26.62 -16.41
CA ALA A 124 -11.95 27.32 -17.19
C ALA A 124 -12.64 28.45 -16.38
N LEU A 125 -12.87 28.23 -15.08
CA LEU A 125 -13.43 29.25 -14.18
C LEU A 125 -12.45 30.40 -13.90
N GLN A 126 -11.14 30.13 -13.89
CA GLN A 126 -10.09 31.16 -13.75
C GLN A 126 -9.95 32.04 -15.01
N SER A 127 -10.44 31.57 -16.16
CA SER A 127 -10.38 32.35 -17.40
C SER A 127 -11.32 33.57 -17.33
N PRO A 128 -10.82 34.79 -17.62
CA PRO A 128 -11.65 35.99 -17.64
C PRO A 128 -12.68 35.99 -18.78
N ARG A 129 -12.53 35.11 -19.76
CA ARG A 129 -13.40 35.02 -20.95
C ARG A 129 -14.70 34.24 -20.71
N THR A 130 -14.84 33.58 -19.56
CA THR A 130 -16.03 32.76 -19.26
C THR A 130 -17.19 33.65 -18.84
N GLN A 131 -18.27 33.66 -19.63
CA GLN A 131 -19.51 34.40 -19.36
C GLN A 131 -20.14 33.96 -18.02
N ALA A 132 -20.92 34.85 -17.39
CA ALA A 132 -21.53 34.61 -16.07
C ALA A 132 -22.37 33.32 -16.03
N ASP A 133 -23.25 33.10 -17.01
CA ASP A 133 -24.09 31.90 -17.10
C ASP A 133 -23.25 30.63 -17.25
N GLY A 134 -22.18 30.70 -18.05
CA GLY A 134 -21.22 29.62 -18.21
C GLY A 134 -20.50 29.25 -16.91
N ARG A 135 -20.18 30.25 -16.07
CA ARG A 135 -19.57 30.01 -14.74
C ARG A 135 -20.53 29.31 -13.80
N VAL A 136 -21.82 29.69 -13.82
CA VAL A 136 -22.86 29.02 -13.00
C VAL A 136 -23.00 27.55 -13.43
N ALA A 137 -23.11 27.29 -14.73
CA ALA A 137 -23.19 25.93 -15.26
C ALA A 137 -21.95 25.08 -14.93
N LEU A 138 -20.75 25.66 -15.02
CA LEU A 138 -19.51 24.97 -14.65
C LEU A 138 -19.47 24.61 -13.17
N ARG A 139 -19.86 25.52 -12.26
CA ARG A 139 -19.90 25.23 -10.82
C ARG A 139 -20.89 24.11 -10.48
N ALA A 140 -22.10 24.16 -11.05
CA ALA A 140 -23.08 23.09 -10.90
C ALA A 140 -22.56 21.75 -11.48
N GLY A 141 -21.77 21.79 -12.55
CA GLY A 141 -21.04 20.64 -13.07
C GLY A 141 -20.00 20.10 -12.08
N GLN A 142 -19.20 20.99 -11.46
CA GLN A 142 -18.19 20.60 -10.48
C GLN A 142 -18.80 19.94 -9.24
N GLU A 143 -19.92 20.45 -8.73
CA GLU A 143 -20.61 19.85 -7.58
C GLU A 143 -21.02 18.40 -7.87
N ARG A 144 -21.67 18.16 -9.01
CA ARG A 144 -22.04 16.80 -9.45
C ARG A 144 -20.83 15.89 -9.64
N VAL A 145 -19.72 16.41 -10.19
CA VAL A 145 -18.50 15.59 -10.36
C VAL A 145 -17.79 15.33 -9.03
N ARG A 146 -17.89 16.22 -8.03
CA ARG A 146 -17.36 15.94 -6.68
C ARG A 146 -18.12 14.80 -6.01
N GLU A 147 -19.43 14.71 -6.21
CA GLU A 147 -20.25 13.58 -5.74
C GLU A 147 -19.83 12.29 -6.44
N LEU A 148 -19.69 12.29 -7.77
CA LEU A 148 -19.18 11.13 -8.53
C LEU A 148 -17.77 10.73 -8.11
N GLN A 149 -16.88 11.70 -7.94
CA GLN A 149 -15.51 11.48 -7.48
C GLN A 149 -15.51 10.77 -6.13
N LYS A 150 -16.32 11.25 -5.18
CA LYS A 150 -16.47 10.61 -3.87
C LYS A 150 -16.96 9.18 -4.03
N HIS A 151 -18.06 8.98 -4.77
CA HIS A 151 -18.65 7.67 -5.04
C HIS A 151 -17.62 6.68 -5.59
N HIS A 152 -16.92 7.04 -6.68
CA HIS A 152 -15.95 6.15 -7.31
C HIS A 152 -14.75 5.85 -6.41
N LEU A 153 -14.23 6.82 -5.64
CA LEU A 153 -13.11 6.55 -4.73
C LEU A 153 -13.50 5.56 -3.62
N LEU A 154 -14.69 5.75 -3.03
CA LEU A 154 -15.17 4.89 -1.95
C LEU A 154 -15.50 3.48 -2.45
N THR A 155 -16.16 3.38 -3.61
CA THR A 155 -16.47 2.09 -4.23
C THR A 155 -15.20 1.34 -4.64
N TRP A 156 -14.22 2.03 -5.24
CA TRP A 156 -12.91 1.43 -5.53
C TRP A 156 -12.24 0.87 -4.27
N ALA A 157 -12.17 1.67 -3.21
CA ALA A 157 -11.51 1.26 -1.97
C ALA A 157 -12.22 0.05 -1.34
N ARG A 158 -13.56 0.06 -1.32
CA ARG A 158 -14.39 -1.05 -0.81
C ARG A 158 -14.15 -2.34 -1.60
N VAL A 159 -14.37 -2.31 -2.91
CA VAL A 159 -14.26 -3.51 -3.78
C VAL A 159 -12.82 -4.04 -3.75
N SER A 160 -11.83 -3.17 -3.94
CA SER A 160 -10.42 -3.60 -3.96
C SER A 160 -9.98 -4.20 -2.62
N ALA A 161 -10.39 -3.60 -1.49
CA ALA A 161 -10.06 -4.13 -0.17
C ALA A 161 -10.75 -5.47 0.09
N GLN A 162 -12.00 -5.65 -0.33
CA GLN A 162 -12.71 -6.94 -0.22
C GLN A 162 -12.03 -8.03 -1.05
N THR A 163 -11.74 -7.77 -2.33
CA THR A 163 -11.04 -8.72 -3.20
C THR A 163 -9.67 -9.11 -2.64
N LEU A 164 -8.87 -8.13 -2.21
CA LEU A 164 -7.54 -8.38 -1.64
C LEU A 164 -7.62 -9.11 -0.29
N THR A 165 -8.62 -8.81 0.55
CA THR A 165 -8.78 -9.53 1.83
C THR A 165 -9.18 -10.98 1.60
N HIS A 166 -10.07 -11.24 0.64
CA HIS A 166 -10.42 -12.60 0.24
C HIS A 166 -9.21 -13.36 -0.34
N GLU A 167 -8.43 -12.71 -1.21
CA GLU A 167 -7.18 -13.28 -1.72
C GLU A 167 -6.20 -13.58 -0.58
N ALA A 168 -6.05 -12.67 0.38
CA ALA A 168 -5.18 -12.85 1.54
C ALA A 168 -5.62 -14.06 2.38
N GLN A 169 -6.92 -14.29 2.57
CA GLN A 169 -7.44 -15.46 3.28
C GLN A 169 -7.02 -16.78 2.62
N GLN A 170 -6.99 -16.81 1.28
CA GLN A 170 -6.58 -17.97 0.49
C GLN A 170 -5.07 -18.24 0.48
N ARG A 171 -4.24 -17.27 0.89
CA ARG A 171 -2.78 -17.46 0.96
C ARG A 171 -2.39 -18.43 2.08
N VAL A 172 -1.54 -19.40 1.74
CA VAL A 172 -1.00 -20.41 2.67
C VAL A 172 0.12 -19.84 3.51
N ARG A 173 1.04 -19.08 2.91
CA ARG A 173 2.21 -18.54 3.60
C ARG A 173 1.84 -17.27 4.35
N LEU A 174 2.25 -17.16 5.62
CA LEU A 174 1.97 -15.99 6.45
C LEU A 174 2.45 -14.69 5.81
N TYR A 175 3.67 -14.67 5.27
CA TYR A 175 4.24 -13.46 4.67
C TYR A 175 3.36 -12.94 3.53
N GLU A 176 2.97 -13.81 2.59
CA GLU A 176 2.09 -13.45 1.47
C GLU A 176 0.70 -13.03 1.96
N LYS A 177 0.13 -13.75 2.92
CA LYS A 177 -1.17 -13.41 3.55
C LYS A 177 -1.13 -12.00 4.15
N VAL A 178 -0.08 -11.67 4.90
CA VAL A 178 0.10 -10.36 5.53
C VAL A 178 0.40 -9.28 4.49
N GLU A 179 1.21 -9.56 3.48
CA GLU A 179 1.49 -8.61 2.39
C GLU A 179 0.21 -8.23 1.63
N THR A 180 -0.58 -9.22 1.20
CA THR A 180 -1.85 -8.98 0.51
C THR A 180 -2.85 -8.24 1.38
N ALA A 181 -2.96 -8.56 2.67
CA ALA A 181 -3.82 -7.83 3.60
C ALA A 181 -3.36 -6.36 3.81
N ASN A 182 -2.06 -6.09 3.87
CA ASN A 182 -1.56 -4.72 3.93
C ASN A 182 -1.88 -3.93 2.65
N ARG A 183 -1.89 -4.59 1.48
CA ARG A 183 -2.35 -3.94 0.24
C ARG A 183 -3.83 -3.56 0.33
N ALA A 184 -4.68 -4.42 0.89
CA ALA A 184 -6.09 -4.09 1.14
C ALA A 184 -6.21 -2.87 2.06
N LEU A 185 -5.45 -2.85 3.16
CA LEU A 185 -5.42 -1.73 4.09
C LEU A 185 -4.98 -0.42 3.42
N ASN A 186 -3.96 -0.47 2.56
CA ASN A 186 -3.48 0.69 1.82
C ASN A 186 -4.54 1.28 0.88
N CYS A 187 -5.39 0.46 0.25
CA CYS A 187 -6.52 0.93 -0.55
C CYS A 187 -7.49 1.75 0.32
N ILE A 188 -7.84 1.23 1.51
CA ILE A 188 -8.73 1.91 2.45
C ILE A 188 -8.10 3.21 2.97
N GLU A 189 -6.85 3.17 3.39
CA GLU A 189 -6.14 4.36 3.90
C GLU A 189 -5.99 5.44 2.82
N THR A 190 -5.86 5.07 1.54
CA THR A 190 -5.82 6.03 0.44
C THR A 190 -7.14 6.80 0.31
N ALA A 191 -8.28 6.13 0.47
CA ALA A 191 -9.58 6.79 0.47
C ALA A 191 -9.82 7.62 1.74
N LEU A 192 -9.45 7.11 2.91
CA LEU A 192 -9.60 7.82 4.20
C LEU A 192 -8.75 9.09 4.29
N LYS A 193 -7.62 9.18 3.57
CA LYS A 193 -6.85 10.43 3.44
C LYS A 193 -7.66 11.57 2.81
N VAL A 194 -8.59 11.24 1.91
CA VAL A 194 -9.45 12.22 1.22
C VAL A 194 -10.77 12.40 1.97
N TYR A 195 -11.37 11.30 2.45
CA TYR A 195 -12.65 11.28 3.16
C TYR A 195 -12.49 10.59 4.54
N PRO A 196 -12.00 11.30 5.57
CA PRO A 196 -11.66 10.70 6.86
C PRO A 196 -12.88 10.26 7.69
N ASN A 197 -14.05 10.85 7.41
CA ASN A 197 -15.28 10.65 8.18
C ASN A 197 -16.11 9.44 7.70
N GLU A 198 -15.58 8.61 6.79
CA GLU A 198 -16.30 7.46 6.26
C GLU A 198 -16.25 6.29 7.25
N GLU A 199 -17.34 6.10 8.00
CA GLU A 199 -17.42 5.12 9.08
C GLU A 199 -17.24 3.67 8.59
N GLU A 200 -17.87 3.30 7.47
CA GLU A 200 -17.76 1.97 6.88
C GLU A 200 -16.31 1.59 6.53
N LEU A 201 -15.54 2.55 5.99
CA LEU A 201 -14.14 2.34 5.68
C LEU A 201 -13.28 2.25 6.96
N ASN A 202 -13.58 3.03 8.00
CA ASN A 202 -12.90 2.92 9.28
C ASN A 202 -13.16 1.56 9.95
N ILE A 203 -14.38 1.04 9.89
CA ILE A 203 -14.72 -0.32 10.36
C ILE A 203 -13.94 -1.36 9.55
N SER A 204 -13.94 -1.23 8.22
CA SER A 204 -13.21 -2.14 7.32
C SER A 204 -11.70 -2.12 7.59
N ALA A 205 -11.09 -0.94 7.77
CA ALA A 205 -9.67 -0.80 8.10
C ALA A 205 -9.34 -1.50 9.43
N ARG A 206 -10.19 -1.36 10.44
CA ARG A 206 -10.04 -2.04 11.74
C ARG A 206 -10.09 -3.55 11.58
N ALA A 207 -11.10 -4.06 10.85
CA ALA A 207 -11.23 -5.49 10.59
C ALA A 207 -10.02 -6.07 9.85
N VAL A 208 -9.46 -5.34 8.87
CA VAL A 208 -8.24 -5.76 8.17
C VAL A 208 -7.01 -5.76 9.10
N ARG A 209 -6.87 -4.77 9.99
CA ARG A 209 -5.79 -4.77 11.01
C ARG A 209 -5.93 -5.95 11.97
N GLU A 210 -7.14 -6.22 12.46
CA GLU A 210 -7.43 -7.37 13.31
C GLU A 210 -7.15 -8.70 12.60
N PHE A 211 -7.47 -8.80 11.30
CA PHE A 211 -7.12 -9.96 10.48
C PHE A 211 -5.61 -10.17 10.35
N ILE A 212 -4.83 -9.09 10.14
CA ILE A 212 -3.36 -9.17 10.08
C ILE A 212 -2.80 -9.68 11.41
N THR A 213 -3.29 -9.13 12.52
CA THR A 213 -2.78 -9.44 13.86
C THR A 213 -3.18 -10.84 14.30
N SER A 214 -4.43 -11.26 14.08
CA SER A 214 -4.85 -12.65 14.32
C SER A 214 -4.06 -13.65 13.48
N SER A 215 -3.76 -13.34 12.20
CA SER A 215 -2.94 -14.20 11.35
C SER A 215 -1.51 -14.37 11.88
N ARG A 216 -0.88 -13.28 12.36
CA ARG A 216 0.46 -13.33 12.96
C ARG A 216 0.47 -14.10 14.28
N VAL A 217 -0.49 -13.82 15.15
CA VAL A 217 -0.64 -14.50 16.45
C VAL A 217 -0.84 -16.00 16.24
N ALA A 218 -1.74 -16.40 15.34
CA ALA A 218 -1.98 -17.80 15.03
C ALA A 218 -0.72 -18.54 14.58
N HIS A 219 0.09 -17.90 13.73
CA HIS A 219 1.36 -18.49 13.28
C HIS A 219 2.35 -18.70 14.44
N TRP A 220 2.53 -17.71 15.31
CA TRP A 220 3.44 -17.82 16.45
C TRP A 220 2.96 -18.85 17.48
N VAL A 221 1.66 -18.91 17.73
CA VAL A 221 1.04 -19.95 18.58
C VAL A 221 1.28 -21.34 17.98
N GLU A 222 1.05 -21.55 16.68
CA GLU A 222 1.32 -22.83 16.02
C GLU A 222 2.79 -23.25 16.14
N LEU A 223 3.74 -22.33 15.98
CA LEU A 223 5.16 -22.59 16.18
C LEU A 223 5.48 -22.93 17.63
N ALA A 224 4.87 -22.22 18.59
CA ALA A 224 5.03 -22.47 20.01
C ALA A 224 4.52 -23.86 20.40
N GLU A 225 3.33 -24.25 19.94
CA GLU A 225 2.73 -25.57 20.18
C GLU A 225 3.57 -26.69 19.58
N ARG A 226 4.07 -26.52 18.34
CA ARG A 226 4.99 -27.49 17.72
C ARG A 226 6.31 -27.62 18.47
N ALA A 227 6.85 -26.53 19.01
CA ALA A 227 8.06 -26.57 19.82
C ALA A 227 7.82 -27.28 21.17
N ALA A 228 6.70 -27.00 21.83
CA ALA A 228 6.29 -27.65 23.08
C ALA A 228 6.12 -29.16 22.87
N PHE A 229 5.45 -29.56 21.79
CA PHE A 229 5.23 -30.96 21.43
C PHE A 229 6.55 -31.73 21.27
N LYS A 230 7.59 -31.08 20.73
CA LYS A 230 8.93 -31.67 20.57
C LYS A 230 9.78 -31.62 21.85
N GLY A 231 9.26 -31.08 22.96
CA GLY A 231 9.98 -30.90 24.22
C GLY A 231 10.91 -29.68 24.25
N TYR A 232 10.88 -28.81 23.23
CA TYR A 232 11.67 -27.57 23.22
C TYR A 232 10.96 -26.46 24.00
N LEU A 233 10.85 -26.61 25.32
CA LEU A 233 10.04 -25.74 26.18
C LEU A 233 10.47 -24.26 26.12
N GLN A 234 11.78 -23.98 26.17
CA GLN A 234 12.27 -22.59 26.11
C GLN A 234 11.88 -21.92 24.79
N ARG A 235 12.08 -22.62 23.67
CA ARG A 235 11.69 -22.11 22.35
C ARG A 235 10.19 -21.87 22.24
N SER A 236 9.38 -22.76 22.84
CA SER A 236 7.92 -22.57 22.90
C SER A 236 7.53 -21.29 23.66
N ILE A 237 8.16 -21.05 24.81
CA ILE A 237 7.96 -19.83 25.60
C ILE A 237 8.31 -18.59 24.78
N ASP A 238 9.42 -18.61 24.04
CA ASP A 238 9.84 -17.46 23.23
C ASP A 238 8.85 -17.19 22.08
N CYS A 239 8.36 -18.23 21.39
CA CYS A 239 7.31 -18.05 20.37
C CYS A 239 5.98 -17.52 20.95
N TYR A 240 5.57 -17.94 22.16
CA TYR A 240 4.40 -17.38 22.81
C TYR A 240 4.59 -15.91 23.22
N ARG A 241 5.80 -15.50 23.60
CA ARG A 241 6.13 -14.09 23.85
C ARG A 241 6.02 -13.26 22.57
N ASP A 242 6.47 -13.79 21.43
CA ASP A 242 6.28 -13.13 20.14
C ASP A 242 4.80 -12.97 19.78
N ALA A 243 3.96 -13.97 20.08
CA ALA A 243 2.51 -13.85 19.92
C ALA A 243 1.91 -12.73 20.80
N LEU A 244 2.30 -12.65 22.08
CA LEU A 244 1.87 -11.58 22.98
C LEU A 244 2.32 -10.19 22.53
N PHE A 245 3.51 -10.08 21.94
CA PHE A 245 4.00 -8.82 21.40
C PHE A 245 3.02 -8.26 20.35
N TYR A 246 2.53 -9.08 19.43
CA TYR A 246 1.55 -8.64 18.44
C TYR A 246 0.18 -8.29 19.04
N LEU A 247 -0.28 -9.03 20.06
CA LEU A 247 -1.53 -8.71 20.78
C LEU A 247 -1.45 -7.38 21.55
N SER A 248 -0.29 -7.05 22.10
CA SER A 248 -0.10 -5.81 22.88
C SER A 248 -0.02 -4.55 22.03
N ARG A 249 0.39 -4.69 20.76
CA ARG A 249 0.65 -3.56 19.86
C ARG A 249 -0.63 -2.95 19.28
N ASP A 250 -1.61 -3.79 18.97
CA ASP A 250 -2.92 -3.33 18.51
C ASP A 250 -3.88 -3.42 19.68
N ARG A 251 -4.44 -2.29 20.14
CA ARG A 251 -5.36 -2.24 21.30
C ARG A 251 -6.33 -3.42 21.23
N PRO A 252 -6.15 -4.46 22.07
CA PRO A 252 -6.90 -5.69 21.89
C PRO A 252 -8.35 -5.40 22.23
N GLY A 253 -9.26 -5.84 21.35
CA GLY A 253 -10.65 -6.00 21.76
C GLY A 253 -10.77 -7.09 22.84
N PRO A 254 -11.96 -7.36 23.36
CA PRO A 254 -12.17 -8.38 24.40
C PRO A 254 -11.68 -9.78 23.98
N ALA A 255 -11.77 -10.10 22.69
CA ALA A 255 -11.21 -11.35 22.14
C ALA A 255 -9.67 -11.41 22.20
N GLY A 256 -9.00 -10.27 22.05
CA GLY A 256 -7.54 -10.18 22.17
C GLY A 256 -7.07 -10.31 23.61
N GLU A 257 -7.81 -9.74 24.57
CA GLU A 257 -7.52 -9.85 26.00
C GLU A 257 -7.61 -11.31 26.48
N THR A 258 -8.70 -11.99 26.12
CA THR A 258 -8.89 -13.41 26.45
C THR A 258 -7.82 -14.31 25.80
N ALA A 259 -7.39 -14.01 24.57
CA ALA A 259 -6.28 -14.70 23.93
C ALA A 259 -4.95 -14.46 24.66
N ALA A 260 -4.67 -13.23 25.09
CA ALA A 260 -3.47 -12.87 25.83
C ALA A 260 -3.41 -13.58 27.20
N GLU A 261 -4.52 -13.65 27.92
CA GLU A 261 -4.61 -14.41 29.17
C GLU A 261 -4.30 -15.89 28.95
N LYS A 262 -4.89 -16.50 27.91
CA LYS A 262 -4.65 -17.91 27.58
C LYS A 262 -3.16 -18.16 27.29
N ILE A 263 -2.54 -17.32 26.46
CA ILE A 263 -1.12 -17.45 26.14
C ILE A 263 -0.24 -17.27 27.39
N THR A 264 -0.60 -16.33 28.28
CA THR A 264 0.13 -16.11 29.54
C THR A 264 0.09 -17.34 30.44
N ARG A 265 -1.09 -17.96 30.60
CA ARG A 265 -1.25 -19.22 31.37
C ARG A 265 -0.43 -20.36 30.77
N GLU A 266 -0.39 -20.49 29.45
CA GLU A 266 0.45 -21.50 28.77
C GLU A 266 1.95 -21.27 29.04
N ILE A 267 2.42 -20.02 28.98
CA ILE A 267 3.81 -19.68 29.33
C ILE A 267 4.13 -20.10 30.76
N GLU A 268 3.25 -19.83 31.72
CA GLU A 268 3.45 -20.20 33.14
C GLU A 268 3.54 -21.72 33.31
N MET A 269 2.66 -22.48 32.65
CA MET A 269 2.71 -23.94 32.67
C MET A 269 4.02 -24.49 32.08
N LEU A 270 4.48 -23.93 30.97
CA LEU A 270 5.74 -24.34 30.33
C LEU A 270 6.97 -24.02 31.20
N ARG A 271 6.99 -22.87 31.88
CA ARG A 271 8.04 -22.53 32.85
C ARG A 271 8.10 -23.53 33.99
N ALA A 272 6.95 -23.85 34.58
CA ALA A 272 6.88 -24.85 35.65
C ALA A 272 7.37 -26.24 35.21
N ARG A 273 7.13 -26.64 33.94
CA ARG A 273 7.68 -27.88 33.38
C ARG A 273 9.19 -27.81 33.19
N LEU A 274 9.69 -26.70 32.65
CA LEU A 274 11.12 -26.46 32.44
C LEU A 274 11.90 -26.53 33.76
N ASP A 275 11.38 -25.91 34.82
CA ASP A 275 12.00 -25.93 36.15
C ASP A 275 12.06 -27.36 36.73
N ARG A 276 11.00 -28.16 36.54
CA ARG A 276 10.98 -29.58 36.95
C ARG A 276 12.02 -30.41 36.20
N GLU A 277 12.15 -30.22 34.88
CA GLU A 277 13.16 -30.91 34.07
C GLU A 277 14.59 -30.51 34.47
N GLY A 278 14.81 -29.22 34.76
CA GLY A 278 16.08 -28.71 35.31
C GLY A 278 16.44 -29.35 36.65
N ALA A 279 15.48 -29.50 37.56
CA ALA A 279 15.70 -30.16 38.85
C ALA A 279 16.07 -31.65 38.70
N ILE A 280 15.39 -32.37 37.80
CA ILE A 280 15.65 -33.80 37.54
C ILE A 280 17.04 -34.01 36.92
N THR A 281 17.44 -33.16 35.97
CA THR A 281 18.75 -33.25 35.31
C THR A 281 19.89 -32.90 36.28
N SER A 282 19.72 -31.90 37.13
CA SER A 282 20.67 -31.54 38.19
C SER A 282 20.89 -32.68 39.20
N ALA A 283 19.81 -33.31 39.68
CA ALA A 283 19.87 -34.44 40.61
C ALA A 283 20.58 -35.68 40.00
N LYS A 284 20.42 -35.93 38.70
CA LYS A 284 21.17 -37.00 38.01
C LYS A 284 22.67 -36.68 37.88
N GLY A 285 23.01 -35.41 37.67
CA GLY A 285 24.40 -34.94 37.56
C GLY A 285 25.19 -35.09 38.87
N THR A 286 24.58 -34.74 40.01
CA THR A 286 25.21 -34.91 41.33
C THR A 286 25.45 -36.38 41.67
N ASN A 287 24.49 -37.26 41.39
CA ASN A 287 24.62 -38.70 41.66
C ASN A 287 25.73 -39.37 40.81
N ARG A 288 25.97 -38.90 39.58
CA ARG A 288 27.09 -39.36 38.74
C ARG A 288 28.46 -38.91 39.24
N ARG A 289 28.57 -37.74 39.88
CA ARG A 289 29.85 -37.26 40.46
C ARG A 289 30.23 -38.00 41.74
N VAL A 290 29.26 -38.36 42.57
CA VAL A 290 29.50 -39.13 43.81
C VAL A 290 30.04 -40.53 43.51
N ARG A 291 29.55 -41.20 42.45
CA ARG A 291 30.03 -42.53 42.03
C ARG A 291 31.42 -42.57 41.38
N ARG A 292 32.07 -41.43 41.12
CA ARG A 292 33.38 -41.35 40.45
C ARG A 292 34.55 -40.97 41.36
N ARG A 293 34.36 -40.92 42.68
CA ARG A 293 35.47 -40.78 43.63
C ARG A 293 35.90 -42.17 44.11
N PRO A 294 37.10 -42.65 43.73
CA PRO A 294 37.70 -43.87 44.28
C PRO A 294 38.11 -43.69 45.74
#